data_AF-A0A0U3GS19-F1
#
_entry.id   AF-A0A0U3GS19-F1
#
_cell.length_a   1.000
_cell.length_b   1.000
_cell.length_c   1.000
_cell.angle_alpha   90.00
_cell.angle_beta   90.00
_cell.angle_gamma   90.00
#
_symmetry.space_group_name_H-M   'P 1'
#
loop_
_entity.id
_entity.type
_entity.pdbx_description
1 polymer ?
#
loop_
_entity_poly.entity_id
_entity_poly.type
_entity_poly.pdbx_seq_one_letter_code
_entity_poly.pdbx_strand_id
1 'polypeptide(L)'
;MAKRKDIRSYLTIFLLVCSISVFAKEKTSVVKRDCNVQLAKIIKDSDFEYPNKDYYVRIEDTTGGTVIIKAYVRNNLSDNPKQQQMVESVVSWFIIQPQRDGIYQSMNALDPEEPDFKKLKIDTKAFESLVKCIDKK
;
A
#
# COMPACT_ATOMS: atom_id res chain seq x y z
N MET A 1 74.49 5.12 -38.14
CA MET A 1 74.86 5.48 -36.76
C MET A 1 74.34 6.90 -36.52
N ALA A 2 73.57 7.10 -35.43
CA ALA A 2 72.94 8.38 -34.99
C ALA A 2 71.80 8.92 -35.89
N LYS A 3 70.69 9.48 -35.40
CA LYS A 3 70.13 9.69 -34.06
C LYS A 3 68.64 10.00 -34.26
N ARG A 4 67.80 9.59 -33.30
CA ARG A 4 66.37 9.90 -33.20
C ARG A 4 66.09 11.40 -33.38
N LYS A 5 64.99 11.73 -34.07
CA LYS A 5 64.37 13.05 -34.04
C LYS A 5 62.95 12.89 -33.50
N ASP A 6 62.80 13.28 -32.24
CA ASP A 6 61.53 13.30 -31.52
C ASP A 6 60.56 14.29 -32.19
N ILE A 7 59.36 13.81 -32.53
CA ILE A 7 58.22 14.67 -32.85
C ILE A 7 57.26 14.58 -31.67
N ARG A 8 57.34 15.61 -30.83
CA ARG A 8 56.34 15.92 -29.79
C ARG A 8 55.04 16.28 -30.49
N SER A 9 54.05 15.38 -30.45
CA SER A 9 52.68 15.71 -30.81
C SER A 9 51.88 15.93 -29.54
N TYR A 10 51.51 17.18 -29.32
CA TYR A 10 50.52 17.63 -28.35
C TYR A 10 49.18 16.99 -28.67
N LEU A 11 48.49 16.39 -27.69
CA LEU A 11 47.02 16.34 -27.73
C LEU A 11 46.46 16.28 -26.31
N THR A 12 46.11 17.47 -25.84
CA THR A 12 44.85 17.83 -25.18
C THR A 12 44.35 16.95 -24.02
N ILE A 13 44.51 17.52 -22.83
CA ILE A 13 43.73 17.22 -21.61
C ILE A 13 42.24 17.40 -21.92
N PHE A 14 41.42 16.37 -21.71
CA PHE A 14 39.97 16.52 -21.57
C PHE A 14 39.44 15.68 -20.42
N LEU A 15 39.21 16.39 -19.31
CA LEU A 15 38.09 16.26 -18.38
C LEU A 15 37.60 14.86 -17.99
N LEU A 16 38.01 14.49 -16.78
CA LEU A 16 37.17 13.89 -15.73
C LEU A 16 35.66 13.97 -16.02
N VAL A 17 35.05 12.83 -16.30
CA VAL A 17 33.68 12.57 -15.88
C VAL A 17 33.73 11.33 -15.01
N CYS A 18 33.74 11.56 -13.69
CA CYS A 18 33.49 10.53 -12.71
C CYS A 18 32.13 9.90 -13.02
N SER A 19 32.13 8.69 -13.57
CA SER A 19 30.97 7.80 -13.53
C SER A 19 30.79 7.36 -12.07
N ILE A 20 30.30 8.26 -11.21
CA ILE A 20 29.63 7.85 -9.98
C ILE A 20 28.38 7.12 -10.45
N SER A 21 28.49 5.80 -10.48
CA SER A 21 27.36 4.88 -10.53
C SER A 21 26.42 5.32 -9.41
N VAL A 22 25.35 6.03 -9.78
CA VAL A 22 24.23 6.29 -8.88
C VAL A 22 23.67 4.91 -8.58
N PHE A 23 24.13 4.32 -7.48
CA PHE A 23 23.43 3.25 -6.81
C PHE A 23 22.09 3.88 -6.41
N ALA A 24 21.09 3.72 -7.27
CA ALA A 24 19.71 3.84 -6.88
C ALA A 24 19.55 2.81 -5.76
N LYS A 25 19.65 3.31 -4.53
CA LYS A 25 19.35 2.57 -3.32
C LYS A 25 17.99 1.95 -3.59
N GLU A 26 17.96 0.63 -3.82
CA GLU A 26 16.72 -0.12 -3.73
C GLU A 26 16.03 0.42 -2.49
N LYS A 27 14.80 0.92 -2.67
CA LYS A 27 13.95 1.29 -1.54
C LYS A 27 13.91 0.04 -0.69
N THR A 28 14.77 0.00 0.32
CA THR A 28 14.74 -0.96 1.39
C THR A 28 13.28 -0.90 1.79
N SER A 29 12.55 -1.99 1.59
CA SER A 29 11.24 -2.13 2.17
C SER A 29 11.52 -2.16 3.66
N VAL A 30 11.63 -0.96 4.23
CA VAL A 30 11.45 -0.72 5.64
C VAL A 30 10.15 -1.46 5.88
N VAL A 31 10.24 -2.56 6.63
CA VAL A 31 9.07 -3.19 7.23
C VAL A 31 8.53 -2.13 8.19
N LYS A 32 7.88 -1.11 7.61
CA LYS A 32 6.98 -0.22 8.31
C LYS A 32 5.99 -1.19 8.94
N ARG A 33 5.69 -0.99 10.22
CA ARG A 33 4.46 -1.52 10.81
C ARG A 33 3.31 -0.99 9.95
N ASP A 34 3.01 -1.67 8.88
CA ASP A 34 1.98 -1.26 7.96
C ASP A 34 0.67 -1.67 8.60
N CYS A 35 -0.04 -0.68 9.13
CA CYS A 35 -1.33 -0.89 9.78
C CYS A 35 -2.30 -1.61 8.82
N ASN A 36 -2.12 -1.50 7.50
CA ASN A 36 -2.90 -2.27 6.53
C ASN A 36 -2.65 -3.78 6.61
N VAL A 37 -1.42 -4.23 6.94
CA VAL A 37 -1.12 -5.65 7.13
C VAL A 37 -1.81 -6.18 8.39
N GLN A 38 -1.79 -5.42 9.48
CA GLN A 38 -2.52 -5.78 10.71
C GLN A 38 -4.03 -5.81 10.47
N LEU A 39 -4.56 -4.77 9.82
CA LEU A 39 -5.97 -4.66 9.44
C LEU A 39 -6.41 -5.82 8.56
N ALA A 40 -5.66 -6.14 7.51
CA ALA A 40 -5.98 -7.25 6.61
C ALA A 40 -6.05 -8.59 7.37
N LYS A 41 -5.16 -8.81 8.34
CA LYS A 41 -5.22 -10.01 9.20
C LYS A 41 -6.49 -10.00 10.07
N ILE A 42 -6.78 -8.88 10.73
CA ILE A 42 -7.96 -8.74 11.60
C ILE A 42 -9.26 -9.01 10.83
N ILE A 43 -9.41 -8.45 9.63
CA ILE A 43 -10.62 -8.68 8.82
C ILE A 43 -10.70 -10.13 8.34
N LYS A 44 -9.58 -10.74 7.93
CA LYS A 44 -9.56 -12.17 7.53
C LYS A 44 -9.91 -13.13 8.66
N ASP A 45 -9.55 -12.78 9.90
CA ASP A 45 -9.82 -13.58 11.09
C ASP A 45 -11.19 -13.24 11.74
N SER A 46 -11.95 -12.31 11.15
CA SER A 46 -13.25 -11.85 11.65
C SER A 46 -14.43 -12.67 11.12
N ASP A 47 -15.66 -12.31 11.51
CA ASP A 47 -16.91 -12.85 10.95
C ASP A 47 -17.37 -12.14 9.66
N PHE A 48 -16.48 -11.41 8.98
CA PHE A 48 -16.73 -10.89 7.65
C PHE A 48 -16.65 -12.00 6.59
N GLU A 49 -17.76 -12.23 5.89
CA GLU A 49 -17.84 -13.22 4.82
C GLU A 49 -17.90 -12.54 3.45
N TYR A 50 -17.00 -12.96 2.55
CA TYR A 50 -17.04 -12.61 1.14
C TYR A 50 -16.82 -13.89 0.33
N PRO A 51 -17.62 -14.19 -0.72
CA PRO A 51 -17.62 -15.48 -1.40
C PRO A 51 -16.25 -15.91 -1.93
N ASN A 52 -15.39 -14.96 -2.28
CA ASN A 52 -14.03 -15.21 -2.72
C ASN A 52 -13.03 -14.71 -1.67
N LYS A 53 -12.21 -15.58 -1.07
CA LYS A 53 -11.24 -15.16 -0.04
C LYS A 53 -10.06 -14.33 -0.59
N ASP A 54 -9.98 -14.18 -1.91
CA ASP A 54 -8.98 -13.34 -2.59
C ASP A 54 -9.44 -11.88 -2.67
N TYR A 55 -9.51 -11.23 -1.51
CA TYR A 55 -9.74 -9.79 -1.39
C TYR A 55 -8.60 -9.11 -0.62
N TYR A 56 -8.45 -7.82 -0.88
CA TYR A 56 -7.53 -6.93 -0.20
C TYR A 56 -8.31 -6.00 0.72
N VAL A 57 -7.65 -5.54 1.78
CA VAL A 57 -8.20 -4.54 2.69
C VAL A 57 -7.18 -3.43 2.85
N ARG A 58 -7.64 -2.17 2.85
CA ARG A 58 -6.80 -1.03 3.20
C ARG A 58 -7.60 0.07 3.90
N ILE A 59 -6.89 0.84 4.71
CA ILE A 59 -7.36 2.15 5.16
C ILE A 59 -7.36 3.06 3.93
N GLU A 60 -8.53 3.59 3.60
CA GLU A 60 -8.72 4.52 2.48
C GLU A 60 -8.52 5.97 2.92
N ASP A 61 -9.08 6.34 4.07
CA ASP A 61 -9.01 7.70 4.59
C ASP A 61 -9.13 7.75 6.13
N THR A 62 -8.78 8.88 6.74
CA THR A 62 -9.07 9.18 8.13
C THR A 62 -9.53 10.64 8.26
N THR A 63 -10.83 10.83 8.49
CA THR A 63 -11.46 12.14 8.54
C THR A 63 -12.32 12.26 9.81
N GLY A 64 -12.15 13.34 10.56
CA GLY A 64 -12.91 13.59 11.80
C GLY A 64 -12.70 12.53 12.89
N GLY A 65 -11.54 11.86 12.91
CA GLY A 65 -11.26 10.73 13.81
C GLY A 65 -11.85 9.40 13.33
N THR A 66 -12.74 9.40 12.35
CA THR A 66 -13.27 8.17 11.72
C THR A 66 -12.25 7.63 10.73
N VAL A 67 -11.92 6.35 10.83
CA VAL A 67 -11.07 5.65 9.87
C VAL A 67 -11.98 4.94 8.88
N ILE A 68 -11.82 5.26 7.59
CA ILE A 68 -12.57 4.65 6.50
C ILE A 68 -11.71 3.54 5.89
N ILE A 69 -12.28 2.35 5.80
CA ILE A 69 -11.59 1.15 5.34
C ILE A 69 -12.39 0.56 4.18
N LYS A 70 -11.69 0.08 3.15
CA LYS A 70 -12.31 -0.66 2.05
C LYS A 70 -11.76 -2.07 1.93
N ALA A 71 -12.65 -3.03 1.71
CA ALA A 71 -12.31 -4.31 1.11
C ALA A 71 -12.59 -4.26 -0.39
N TYR A 72 -11.66 -4.77 -1.20
CA TYR A 72 -11.74 -4.70 -2.65
C TYR A 72 -11.04 -5.88 -3.31
N VAL A 73 -11.48 -6.21 -4.51
CA VAL A 73 -10.81 -7.15 -5.42
C VAL A 73 -10.12 -6.38 -6.54
N ARG A 74 -9.12 -7.01 -7.17
CA ARG A 74 -8.42 -6.44 -8.32
C ARG A 74 -8.68 -7.31 -9.53
N ASN A 75 -9.29 -6.72 -10.55
CA ASN A 75 -9.59 -7.39 -11.81
C ASN A 75 -8.69 -6.83 -12.91
N ASN A 76 -8.11 -7.70 -13.74
CA ASN A 76 -7.46 -7.26 -14.97
C ASN A 76 -8.51 -7.20 -16.08
N LEU A 77 -8.84 -5.99 -16.54
CA LEU A 77 -9.81 -5.78 -17.63
C LEU A 77 -9.19 -5.89 -19.02
N SER A 78 -7.89 -6.15 -19.12
CA SER A 78 -7.20 -6.27 -20.39
C SER A 78 -7.30 -7.66 -20.98
N ASP A 79 -7.67 -7.71 -22.26
CA ASP A 79 -7.62 -8.93 -23.08
C ASP A 79 -6.17 -9.37 -23.41
N ASN A 80 -5.20 -8.47 -23.22
CA ASN A 80 -3.78 -8.75 -23.45
C ASN A 80 -3.03 -8.92 -22.11
N PRO A 81 -2.56 -10.14 -21.77
CA PRO A 81 -1.86 -10.39 -20.50
C PRO A 81 -0.53 -9.62 -20.37
N LYS A 82 0.03 -9.10 -21.48
CA LYS A 82 1.24 -8.25 -21.48
C LYS A 82 0.97 -6.78 -21.18
N GLN A 83 -0.29 -6.35 -21.17
CA GLN A 83 -0.71 -4.98 -20.90
C GLN A 83 -1.81 -5.02 -19.83
N GLN A 84 -1.43 -5.05 -18.56
CA GLN A 84 -2.41 -5.15 -17.48
C GLN A 84 -3.21 -3.85 -17.34
N GLN A 85 -4.54 -3.98 -17.25
CA GLN A 85 -5.45 -2.89 -16.88
C GLN A 85 -6.15 -3.27 -15.59
N MET A 86 -5.45 -3.05 -14.47
CA MET A 86 -5.95 -3.42 -13.14
C MET A 86 -6.99 -2.40 -12.67
N VAL A 87 -8.18 -2.89 -12.31
CA VAL A 87 -9.26 -2.09 -11.73
C VAL A 87 -9.62 -2.66 -10.35
N GLU A 88 -9.79 -1.76 -9.38
CA GLU A 88 -10.25 -2.10 -8.04
C GLU A 88 -11.78 -2.08 -8.01
N SER A 89 -12.40 -3.18 -7.58
CA SER A 89 -13.84 -3.25 -7.34
C SER A 89 -14.06 -3.38 -5.84
N VAL A 90 -14.76 -2.41 -5.24
CA VAL A 90 -15.06 -2.42 -3.81
C VAL A 90 -16.13 -3.47 -3.54
N VAL A 91 -15.89 -4.30 -2.53
CA VAL A 91 -16.80 -5.38 -2.12
C VAL A 91 -17.43 -5.13 -0.75
N SER A 92 -16.80 -4.30 0.07
CA SER A 92 -17.35 -3.88 1.36
C SER A 92 -16.64 -2.63 1.87
N TRP A 93 -17.37 -1.82 2.64
CA TRP A 93 -16.84 -0.69 3.40
C TRP A 93 -16.89 -0.99 4.89
N PHE A 94 -15.86 -0.54 5.60
CA PHE A 94 -15.82 -0.59 7.05
C PHE A 94 -15.40 0.74 7.63
N ILE A 95 -15.79 0.98 8.87
CA ILE A 95 -15.36 2.14 9.64
C ILE A 95 -14.83 1.74 11.01
N ILE A 96 -13.86 2.51 11.50
CA ILE A 96 -13.55 2.60 12.93
C ILE A 96 -14.02 3.98 13.37
N GLN A 97 -15.01 4.01 14.26
CA GLN A 97 -15.55 5.24 14.80
C GLN A 97 -14.52 5.97 15.69
N PRO A 98 -14.69 7.28 15.95
CA PRO A 98 -13.77 8.04 16.80
C PRO A 98 -13.59 7.43 18.20
N GLN A 99 -14.61 6.79 18.77
CA GLN A 99 -14.49 6.14 20.09
C GLN A 99 -13.61 4.87 20.10
N ARG A 100 -13.14 4.38 18.95
CA ARG A 100 -12.24 3.21 18.83
C ARG A 100 -12.76 1.96 19.54
N ASP A 101 -14.05 1.65 19.40
CA ASP A 101 -14.68 0.52 20.09
C ASP A 101 -14.84 -0.74 19.22
N GLY A 102 -14.53 -0.67 17.92
CA GLY A 102 -14.47 -1.81 17.02
C GLY A 102 -14.38 -1.41 15.56
N ILE A 103 -14.54 -2.41 14.69
CA ILE A 103 -14.67 -2.25 13.24
C ILE A 103 -16.11 -2.56 12.86
N TYR A 104 -16.74 -1.67 12.11
CA TYR A 104 -18.13 -1.77 11.68
C TYR A 104 -18.20 -1.92 10.16
N GLN A 105 -18.85 -2.97 9.69
CA GLN A 105 -19.18 -3.16 8.28
C GLN A 105 -20.41 -2.34 7.92
N SER A 106 -20.35 -1.59 6.82
CA SER A 106 -21.53 -0.98 6.21
C SER A 106 -22.35 -2.06 5.50
N MET A 107 -23.58 -2.28 5.94
CA MET A 107 -24.50 -3.26 5.34
C MET A 107 -25.20 -2.69 4.10
N ASN A 108 -25.49 -1.38 4.12
CA ASN A 108 -26.16 -0.66 3.04
C ASN A 108 -25.25 0.40 2.42
N ALA A 109 -24.05 0.02 1.97
CA ALA A 109 -23.08 0.99 1.46
C ALA A 109 -23.54 1.76 0.19
N LEU A 110 -24.61 1.29 -0.47
CA LEU A 110 -25.20 1.92 -1.65
C LEU A 110 -26.43 2.77 -1.33
N ASP A 111 -26.91 2.74 -0.07
CA ASP A 111 -28.06 3.53 0.39
C ASP A 111 -27.61 4.54 1.46
N PRO A 112 -27.37 5.80 1.06
CA PRO A 112 -26.89 6.83 1.98
C PRO A 112 -27.98 7.38 2.91
N GLU A 113 -29.26 7.10 2.66
CA GLU A 113 -30.37 7.63 3.48
C GLU A 113 -30.54 6.82 4.78
N GLU A 114 -30.29 5.51 4.72
CA GLU A 114 -30.40 4.59 5.86
C GLU A 114 -29.10 3.77 6.05
N PRO A 115 -28.03 4.38 6.60
CA PRO A 115 -26.79 3.68 6.79
C PRO A 115 -26.91 2.66 7.93
N ASP A 116 -26.89 1.37 7.57
CA ASP A 116 -26.85 0.26 8.52
C ASP A 116 -25.42 -0.26 8.72
N PHE A 117 -25.06 -0.52 9.97
CA PHE A 117 -23.72 -0.95 10.37
C PHE A 117 -23.76 -2.17 11.27
N LYS A 118 -23.01 -3.22 10.88
CA LYS A 118 -22.77 -4.41 11.68
C LYS A 118 -21.38 -4.35 12.31
N LYS A 119 -21.29 -4.45 13.64
CA LYS A 119 -19.99 -4.61 14.33
C LYS A 119 -19.41 -5.99 14.05
N LEU A 120 -18.15 -6.04 13.61
CA LEU A 120 -17.44 -7.30 13.39
C LEU A 120 -17.01 -7.93 14.71
N LYS A 121 -17.03 -9.27 14.75
CA LYS A 121 -16.42 -10.07 15.81
C LYS A 121 -14.93 -10.20 15.50
N ILE A 122 -14.09 -9.57 16.33
CA ILE A 122 -12.64 -9.50 16.14
C ILE A 122 -11.90 -9.74 17.46
N ASP A 123 -10.64 -10.13 17.40
CA ASP A 123 -9.77 -10.21 18.58
C ASP A 123 -9.46 -8.80 19.13
N THR A 124 -9.83 -8.55 20.38
CA THR A 124 -9.67 -7.24 21.02
C THR A 124 -8.22 -6.79 21.10
N LYS A 125 -7.28 -7.71 21.38
CA LYS A 125 -5.85 -7.35 21.51
C LYS A 125 -5.25 -6.94 20.16
N ALA A 126 -5.59 -7.68 19.10
CA ALA A 126 -5.21 -7.35 17.74
C ALA A 126 -5.79 -6.00 17.32
N PHE A 127 -7.06 -5.74 17.65
CA PHE A 127 -7.70 -4.45 17.39
C PHE A 127 -7.04 -3.29 18.14
N GLU A 128 -6.75 -3.43 19.43
CA GLU A 128 -6.02 -2.40 20.20
C GLU A 128 -4.62 -2.12 19.62
N SER A 129 -3.93 -3.17 19.15
CA SER A 129 -2.64 -3.04 18.47
C SER A 129 -2.77 -2.26 17.16
N LEU A 130 -3.83 -2.52 16.39
CA LEU A 130 -4.15 -1.79 15.16
C LEU A 130 -4.44 -0.32 15.45
N VAL A 131 -5.26 0.00 16.45
CA VAL A 131 -5.59 1.38 16.83
C VAL A 131 -4.31 2.14 17.20
N LYS A 132 -3.45 1.55 18.04
CA LYS A 132 -2.13 2.12 18.37
C LYS A 132 -1.21 2.29 17.15
N CYS A 133 -1.39 1.48 16.10
CA CYS A 133 -0.65 1.63 14.86
C CYS A 133 -1.16 2.84 14.06
N ILE A 134 -2.49 2.96 13.93
CA ILE A 134 -3.16 4.03 13.18
C ILE A 134 -2.87 5.38 13.80
N ASP A 135 -3.05 5.53 15.12
CA ASP A 135 -2.91 6.81 15.82
C ASP A 135 -1.45 7.31 15.92
N LYS A 136 -0.47 6.49 15.52
CA LYS A 136 0.96 6.87 15.45
C LYS A 136 1.37 7.43 14.09
N LYS A 137 0.52 7.33 13.07
CA LYS A 137 0.76 7.92 11.74
C LYS A 137 0.40 9.39 11.74
#